data_AF-A0A7S1XSC0-F1
#
_entry.id   AF-A0A7S1XSC0-F1
#
_cell.length_a   1.000
_cell.length_b   1.000
_cell.length_c   1.000
_cell.angle_alpha   90.00
_cell.angle_beta   90.00
_cell.angle_gamma   90.00
#
_symmetry.space_group_name_H-M   'P 1'
#
loop_
_entity.id
_entity.type
_entity.pdbx_description
1 polymer ?
#
loop_
_entity_poly.entity_id
_entity_poly.type
_entity_poly.pdbx_seq_one_letter_code
_entity_poly.pdbx_strand_id
1 'polypeptide(L)'
;AAGGDSEGATTTVTGEGLITAMAGVPSTVVVQAYDVYGNAKKLGGDTFAAEMQLVTPAAFRGIAGRTTDTTVAATVVDNGDGTYAVTYTVEAAGWHELHIQTGPA
;
A
#
# COMPACT_ATOMS: atom_id res chain seq x y z
N ALA A 1 -8.56 22.67 15.55
CA ALA A 1 -8.36 23.12 14.16
C ALA A 1 -8.45 21.90 13.27
N ALA A 2 -9.24 21.99 12.22
CA ALA A 2 -9.72 20.88 11.39
C ALA A 2 -8.57 20.05 10.80
N GLY A 3 -8.42 18.81 11.26
CA GLY A 3 -7.75 17.76 10.50
C GLY A 3 -8.86 16.92 9.88
N GLY A 4 -9.17 17.19 8.61
CA GLY A 4 -10.15 16.39 7.87
C GLY A 4 -9.63 14.98 7.67
N ASP A 5 -10.56 14.04 7.52
CA ASP A 5 -10.29 12.62 7.30
C ASP A 5 -9.32 12.41 6.12
N SER A 6 -8.52 11.35 6.18
CA SER A 6 -7.60 11.01 5.09
C SER A 6 -8.40 10.52 3.88
N GLU A 7 -8.14 11.08 2.71
CA GLU A 7 -8.77 10.64 1.46
C GLU A 7 -7.77 9.81 0.65
N GLY A 8 -8.11 8.54 0.39
CA GLY A 8 -7.23 7.61 -0.32
C GLY A 8 -6.79 8.08 -1.71
N ALA A 9 -7.52 9.01 -2.33
CA ALA A 9 -7.23 9.54 -3.67
C ALA A 9 -6.03 10.50 -3.73
N THR A 10 -5.60 11.07 -2.59
CA THR A 10 -4.48 12.03 -2.53
C THR A 10 -3.22 11.44 -1.87
N THR A 11 -3.33 10.23 -1.33
CA THR A 11 -2.24 9.52 -0.67
C THR A 11 -1.25 8.99 -1.71
N THR A 12 0.04 9.30 -1.53
CA THR A 12 1.11 8.84 -2.44
C THR A 12 1.90 7.70 -1.80
N VAL A 13 2.27 6.72 -2.62
CA VAL A 13 3.12 5.60 -2.22
C VAL A 13 4.44 5.73 -2.96
N THR A 14 5.55 5.68 -2.23
CA THR A 14 6.91 5.81 -2.78
C THR A 14 7.82 4.71 -2.24
N GLY A 15 8.81 4.28 -3.02
CA GLY A 15 9.79 3.26 -2.61
C GLY A 15 10.10 2.27 -3.73
N GLU A 16 11.34 1.78 -3.78
CA GLU A 16 11.80 0.83 -4.81
C GLU A 16 11.02 -0.49 -4.79
N GLY A 17 10.43 -0.85 -3.64
CA GLY A 17 9.56 -2.02 -3.49
C GLY A 17 8.38 -2.03 -4.47
N LEU A 18 7.88 -0.86 -4.89
CA LEU A 18 6.80 -0.73 -5.89
C LEU A 18 7.20 -1.22 -7.28
N ILE A 19 8.50 -1.25 -7.58
CA ILE A 19 9.04 -1.46 -8.93
C ILE A 19 9.73 -2.82 -9.03
N THR A 20 10.42 -3.22 -7.97
CA THR A 20 11.12 -4.51 -7.88
C THR A 20 11.08 -5.04 -6.45
N ALA A 21 10.53 -6.24 -6.27
CA ALA A 21 10.62 -7.01 -5.04
C ALA A 21 11.27 -8.37 -5.36
N MET A 22 12.21 -8.81 -4.52
CA MET A 22 12.85 -10.11 -4.67
C MET A 22 12.08 -11.15 -3.86
N ALA A 23 11.84 -12.33 -4.46
CA ALA A 23 11.20 -13.44 -3.77
C ALA A 23 11.99 -13.84 -2.51
N GLY A 24 11.29 -13.88 -1.37
CA GLY A 24 11.83 -14.19 -0.05
C GLY A 24 12.53 -13.01 0.65
N VAL A 25 12.57 -11.81 0.06
CA VAL A 25 13.18 -10.62 0.67
C VAL A 25 12.08 -9.62 1.05
N PRO A 26 12.07 -9.13 2.31
CA PRO A 26 11.16 -8.05 2.71
C PRO A 26 11.45 -6.77 1.91
N SER A 27 10.41 -6.22 1.31
CA SER A 27 10.42 -4.92 0.65
C SER A 27 9.57 -3.93 1.43
N THR A 28 10.06 -2.71 1.58
CA THR A 28 9.36 -1.63 2.28
C THR A 28 9.03 -0.49 1.31
N VAL A 29 7.81 0.03 1.44
CA VAL A 29 7.32 1.23 0.74
C VAL A 29 6.79 2.22 1.78
N VAL A 30 6.79 3.50 1.45
CA VAL A 30 6.32 4.57 2.31
C VAL A 30 5.06 5.18 1.73
N VAL A 31 4.03 5.27 2.55
CA VAL A 31 2.75 5.89 2.26
C VAL A 31 2.73 7.25 2.95
N GLN A 32 2.58 8.34 2.20
CA GLN A 32 2.34 9.67 2.77
C GLN A 32 0.84 9.93 2.75
N ALA A 33 0.23 10.11 3.93
CA ALA A 33 -1.18 10.47 4.05
C ALA A 33 -1.41 11.95 3.73
N TYR A 34 -2.53 12.23 3.07
CA TYR A 34 -2.99 13.57 2.74
C TYR A 34 -4.45 13.74 3.19
N ASP A 35 -4.81 14.95 3.59
CA ASP A 35 -6.20 15.30 3.90
C ASP A 35 -7.07 15.48 2.63
N VAL A 36 -8.38 15.64 2.82
CA VAL A 36 -9.37 15.93 1.74
C VAL A 36 -9.03 17.18 0.91
N TYR A 37 -8.15 18.05 1.39
CA TYR A 37 -7.72 19.27 0.71
C TYR A 37 -6.37 19.09 -0.01
N GLY A 38 -5.79 17.89 0.03
CA GLY A 38 -4.50 17.57 -0.60
C GLY A 38 -3.30 18.10 0.17
N ASN A 39 -3.43 18.43 1.45
CA ASN A 39 -2.29 18.76 2.30
C ASN A 39 -1.72 17.49 2.93
N ALA A 40 -0.39 17.38 2.93
CA ALA A 40 0.29 16.29 3.62
C ALA A 40 -0.03 16.35 5.11
N LYS A 41 -0.52 15.24 5.67
CA LYS A 41 -0.72 15.11 7.11
C LYS A 41 0.64 15.17 7.81
N LYS A 42 0.66 15.83 8.97
CA LYS A 42 1.85 15.99 9.82
C LYS A 42 1.76 15.19 11.12
N LEU A 43 0.67 14.46 11.28
CA LEU A 43 0.36 13.63 12.42
C LEU A 43 -0.11 12.29 11.87
N GLY A 44 0.34 11.21 12.49
CA GLY A 44 -0.19 9.88 12.28
C GLY A 44 -1.61 9.71 12.86
N GLY A 45 -2.01 8.46 13.06
CA GLY A 45 -3.28 8.08 13.65
C GLY A 45 -4.34 7.60 12.66
N ASP A 46 -4.03 7.57 11.36
CA ASP A 46 -4.90 6.90 10.39
C ASP A 46 -4.69 5.39 10.43
N THR A 47 -5.78 4.65 10.23
CA THR A 47 -5.69 3.22 10.03
C THR A 47 -5.43 2.92 8.57
N PHE A 48 -4.27 2.35 8.28
CA PHE A 48 -3.92 1.84 6.96
C PHE A 48 -3.84 0.32 6.98
N ALA A 49 -4.45 -0.32 6.00
CA ALA A 49 -4.32 -1.75 5.72
C ALA A 49 -3.66 -1.93 4.36
N ALA A 50 -2.77 -2.92 4.27
CA ALA A 50 -2.10 -3.24 3.02
C ALA A 50 -2.08 -4.75 2.80
N GLU A 51 -2.44 -5.14 1.60
CA GLU A 51 -2.49 -6.54 1.16
C GLU A 51 -1.81 -6.66 -0.19
N MET A 52 -1.05 -7.72 -0.38
CA MET A 52 -0.41 -7.99 -1.65
C MET A 52 -0.99 -9.25 -2.29
N GLN A 53 -1.39 -9.15 -3.54
CA GLN A 53 -1.98 -10.25 -4.28
C GLN A 53 -1.12 -10.62 -5.47
N LEU A 54 -0.83 -11.90 -5.64
CA LEU A 54 -0.18 -12.41 -6.85
C LEU A 54 -1.21 -12.44 -7.99
N VAL A 55 -0.89 -11.76 -9.09
CA VAL A 55 -1.77 -11.62 -10.25
C VAL A 55 -1.26 -12.41 -11.44
N THR A 56 -2.20 -12.98 -12.20
CA THR A 56 -1.85 -13.69 -13.43
C THR A 56 -1.45 -12.67 -14.51
N PRO A 57 -0.60 -13.05 -15.49
CA PRO A 57 -0.28 -12.16 -16.62
C PRO A 57 -1.50 -11.68 -17.41
N ALA A 58 -2.61 -12.43 -17.38
CA ALA A 58 -3.88 -12.02 -17.98
C ALA A 58 -4.58 -10.92 -17.16
N ALA A 59 -4.63 -11.09 -15.83
CA ALA A 59 -5.19 -10.09 -14.90
C ALA A 59 -4.45 -8.75 -14.99
N PHE A 60 -3.12 -8.79 -15.02
CA PHE A 60 -2.28 -7.58 -15.18
C PHE A 60 -2.56 -6.81 -16.49
N ARG A 61 -2.99 -7.52 -17.55
CA ARG A 61 -3.35 -6.91 -18.84
C ARG A 61 -4.78 -6.38 -18.89
N GLY A 62 -5.49 -6.35 -17.76
CA GLY A 62 -6.89 -5.93 -17.68
C GLY A 62 -7.87 -6.91 -18.35
N ILE A 63 -7.41 -8.13 -18.66
CA ILE A 63 -8.25 -9.19 -19.21
C ILE A 63 -8.81 -9.96 -18.02
N ALA A 64 -10.14 -10.10 -17.95
CA ALA A 64 -10.83 -10.82 -16.89
C ALA A 64 -10.14 -12.17 -16.61
N GLY A 65 -9.51 -12.27 -15.45
CA GLY A 65 -8.68 -13.38 -15.03
C GLY A 65 -8.49 -13.28 -13.53
N ARG A 66 -8.77 -14.37 -12.82
CA ARG A 66 -8.74 -14.45 -11.37
C ARG A 66 -7.34 -14.05 -10.87
N THR A 67 -7.27 -13.08 -9.95
CA THR A 67 -6.11 -12.94 -9.05
C THR A 67 -5.94 -14.29 -8.35
N THR A 68 -4.71 -14.73 -8.13
CA THR A 68 -4.55 -15.98 -7.36
C THR A 68 -5.10 -15.71 -5.95
N ASP A 69 -5.75 -16.68 -5.30
CA ASP A 69 -6.22 -16.56 -3.89
C ASP A 69 -5.02 -16.48 -2.90
N THR A 70 -3.82 -16.15 -3.39
CA THR A 70 -2.60 -15.96 -2.61
C THR A 70 -2.50 -14.49 -2.24
N THR A 71 -3.04 -14.17 -1.06
CA THR A 71 -2.85 -12.88 -0.41
C THR A 71 -1.69 -13.00 0.58
N VAL A 72 -0.71 -12.10 0.44
CA VAL A 72 0.35 -11.91 1.42
C VAL A 72 -0.01 -10.72 2.29
N ALA A 73 -0.02 -10.93 3.61
CA ALA A 73 -0.22 -9.86 4.57
C ALA A 73 0.99 -8.90 4.53
N ALA A 74 0.73 -7.60 4.37
CA ALA A 74 1.73 -6.58 4.59
C ALA A 74 1.61 -6.04 6.03
N THR A 75 2.73 -5.63 6.59
CA THR A 75 2.79 -4.95 7.89
C THR A 75 2.82 -3.46 7.67
N VAL A 76 2.02 -2.72 8.43
CA VAL A 76 1.94 -1.26 8.35
C VAL A 76 2.38 -0.67 9.69
N VAL A 77 3.31 0.28 9.64
CA VAL A 77 3.82 1.00 10.80
C VAL A 77 3.57 2.49 10.59
N ASP A 78 2.85 3.12 11.52
CA ASP A 78 2.69 4.57 11.57
C ASP A 78 3.94 5.21 12.20
N ASN A 79 4.57 6.14 11.49
CA ASN A 79 5.75 6.87 11.98
C ASN A 79 5.36 8.08 12.87
N GLY A 80 4.07 8.38 13.00
CA GLY A 80 3.54 9.47 13.83
C GLY A 80 3.65 10.85 13.19
N ASP A 81 4.20 10.96 11.98
CA ASP A 81 4.44 12.20 11.25
C ASP A 81 3.55 12.36 10.01
N GLY A 82 2.57 11.46 9.84
CA GLY A 82 1.71 11.37 8.65
C GLY A 82 2.26 10.47 7.55
N THR A 83 3.40 9.82 7.79
CA THR A 83 3.93 8.75 6.94
C THR A 83 3.74 7.38 7.57
N TYR A 84 3.53 6.37 6.72
CA TYR A 84 3.32 4.99 7.12
C TYR A 84 4.26 4.08 6.32
N ALA A 85 5.05 3.27 7.03
CA ALA A 85 5.93 2.29 6.41
C ALA A 85 5.17 0.97 6.22
N VAL A 86 5.04 0.53 4.97
CA VAL A 86 4.39 -0.73 4.60
C VAL A 86 5.45 -1.72 4.16
N THR A 87 5.56 -2.86 4.86
CA THR A 87 6.53 -3.91 4.55
C THR A 87 5.83 -5.21 4.19
N TYR A 88 6.19 -5.79 3.05
CA TYR A 88 5.67 -7.08 2.56
C TYR A 88 6.81 -7.95 2.05
N THR A 89 6.58 -9.27 1.98
CA THR A 89 7.53 -10.23 1.42
C THR A 89 6.85 -11.05 0.35
N VAL A 90 7.26 -10.92 -0.92
CA VAL A 90 6.77 -11.81 -1.99
C VAL A 90 7.43 -13.17 -1.86
N GLU A 91 6.67 -14.26 -1.86
CA GLU A 91 7.24 -15.61 -1.79
C GLU A 91 7.40 -16.25 -3.19
N ALA A 92 6.60 -15.80 -4.16
CA ALA A 92 6.62 -16.30 -5.52
C ALA A 92 7.13 -15.23 -6.50
N ALA A 93 7.83 -15.66 -7.55
CA ALA A 93 8.14 -14.78 -8.67
C ALA A 93 6.88 -14.57 -9.53
N GLY A 94 6.56 -13.32 -9.87
CA GLY A 94 5.40 -13.00 -10.68
C GLY A 94 4.98 -11.54 -10.55
N TRP A 95 3.90 -11.20 -11.26
CA TRP A 95 3.26 -9.90 -11.13
C TRP A 95 2.46 -9.86 -9.83
N HIS A 96 2.63 -8.79 -9.06
CA HIS A 96 1.89 -8.60 -7.83
C HIS A 96 1.21 -7.23 -7.85
N GLU A 97 0.05 -7.16 -7.22
CA GLU A 97 -0.65 -5.92 -6.94
C GLU A 97 -0.62 -5.66 -5.44
N LEU A 98 -0.16 -4.47 -5.06
CA LEU A 98 -0.23 -3.98 -3.69
C LEU A 98 -1.49 -3.13 -3.55
N HIS A 99 -2.42 -3.60 -2.73
CA HIS A 99 -3.65 -2.91 -2.40
C HIS A 99 -3.46 -2.22 -1.05
N ILE A 100 -3.54 -0.89 -1.02
CA ILE A 100 -3.46 -0.09 0.20
C ILE A 100 -4.80 0.60 0.40
N GLN A 101 -5.39 0.42 1.57
CA GLN A 101 -6.68 0.97 1.94
C GLN A 101 -6.53 1.81 3.21
N THR A 102 -7.24 2.92 3.26
CA THR A 102 -7.33 3.78 4.43
C THR A 102 -8.71 3.59 5.04
N GLY A 103 -8.79 3.44 6.36
CA GLY A 103 -10.03 3.45 7.12
C GLY A 103 -10.38 4.85 7.62
N PRO A 104 -11.61 5.06 8.12
CA PRO A 104 -11.93 6.26 8.89
C PRO A 104 -11.01 6.34 10.12
N ALA A 105 -10.54 7.55 10.43
CA ALA A 105 -9.72 7.85 11.61
C ALA A 105 -10.54 7.83 12.91
#